data_AF-A0A6P4BEG0-F1
#
_entry.id   AF-A0A6P4BEG0-F1
#
_cell.length_a   1.000
_cell.length_b   1.000
_cell.length_c   1.000
_cell.angle_alpha   90.00
_cell.angle_beta   90.00
_cell.angle_gamma   90.00
#
_symmetry.space_group_name_H-M   'P 1'
#
loop_
_entity.id
_entity.type
_entity.pdbx_description
1 polymer ?
#
loop_
_entity_poly.entity_id
_entity_poly.type
_entity_poly.pdbx_seq_one_letter_code
_entity_poly.pdbx_strand_id
1 'polypeptide(L)'
;MDSDSDSDSDSSVGEVEAEHEADSQVPEIENTSQDDTASSAFTIQANKKRKRANNGDVNVLNTVNETINMIHSSQEQLANAVSEFISCFKLEKERSERAQNLNSLLKGIDGLNVEQRMRAAVTIVMNKNLLDSIFTVAPEDRSEFVSVILNQSS
;
A
#
# COMPACT_ATOMS: atom_id res chain seq x y z
N MET A 1 58.42 6.35 45.89
CA MET A 1 58.89 6.01 44.54
C MET A 1 58.60 4.52 44.38
N ASP A 2 57.59 4.07 43.66
CA ASP A 2 56.67 4.74 42.74
C ASP A 2 55.32 4.01 42.77
N SER A 3 54.29 4.79 42.48
CA SER A 3 52.88 4.40 42.48
C SER A 3 52.53 3.64 41.20
N ASP A 4 51.90 2.48 41.32
CA ASP A 4 51.24 1.84 40.18
C ASP A 4 49.80 2.37 40.07
N SER A 5 49.55 2.97 38.91
CA SER A 5 48.28 3.56 38.47
C SER A 5 47.34 2.46 37.99
N ASP A 6 46.26 2.21 38.72
CA ASP A 6 45.06 1.61 38.15
C ASP A 6 44.19 2.73 37.58
N SER A 7 44.15 2.76 36.25
CA SER A 7 43.37 3.70 35.44
C SER A 7 41.97 3.14 35.25
N ASP A 8 41.10 3.36 36.23
CA ASP A 8 39.64 3.20 36.05
C ASP A 8 39.06 4.56 35.64
N SER A 9 38.95 4.75 34.33
CA SER A 9 38.16 5.83 33.73
C SER A 9 36.68 5.49 33.83
N ASP A 10 36.05 5.74 34.98
CA ASP A 10 34.59 5.72 35.09
C ASP A 10 34.05 7.14 34.86
N SER A 11 33.78 7.42 33.58
CA SER A 11 33.23 8.68 33.09
C SER A 11 31.80 8.84 33.60
N SER A 12 31.66 9.71 34.60
CA SER A 12 30.66 10.77 34.69
C SER A 12 29.35 10.52 33.94
N VAL A 13 28.31 10.21 34.73
CA VAL A 13 26.90 10.44 34.40
C VAL A 13 26.74 11.87 33.88
N GLY A 14 26.35 12.03 32.61
CA GLY A 14 26.18 13.34 32.01
C GLY A 14 25.94 13.30 30.50
N GLU A 15 24.76 12.87 30.08
CA GLU A 15 24.18 13.29 28.80
C GLU A 15 22.78 13.84 29.11
N VAL A 16 22.68 15.12 29.49
CA VAL A 16 22.26 16.24 28.62
C VAL A 16 21.07 15.89 27.71
N GLU A 17 19.90 16.31 28.16
CA GLU A 17 18.70 16.48 27.34
C GLU A 17 19.04 17.45 26.20
N ALA A 18 19.24 16.91 25.01
CA ALA A 18 19.29 17.71 23.79
C ALA A 18 17.85 17.90 23.30
N GLU A 19 17.24 18.99 23.76
CA GLU A 19 16.05 19.55 23.14
C GLU A 19 16.40 19.92 21.68
N HIS A 20 16.00 19.06 20.75
CA HIS A 20 15.94 19.42 19.35
C HIS A 20 14.54 19.95 19.05
N GLU A 21 14.38 21.26 19.23
CA GLU A 21 13.39 22.05 18.50
C GLU A 21 13.66 21.87 16.99
N ALA A 22 12.97 20.91 16.38
CA ALA A 22 12.74 20.94 14.95
C ALA A 22 11.57 21.90 14.72
N ASP A 23 11.92 23.14 14.40
CA ASP A 23 11.06 24.18 13.83
C ASP A 23 10.29 23.60 12.64
N SER A 24 9.07 23.12 12.91
CA SER A 24 8.12 22.74 11.88
C SER A 24 7.42 24.01 11.44
N GLN A 25 8.05 24.69 10.46
CA GLN A 25 7.42 25.75 9.69
C GLN A 25 6.14 25.19 9.05
N VAL A 26 5.01 25.41 9.71
CA VAL A 26 3.68 25.29 9.13
C VAL A 26 3.58 26.36 8.05
N PRO A 27 3.21 26.04 6.79
CA PRO A 27 2.94 27.07 5.81
C PRO A 27 1.77 27.92 6.32
N GLU A 28 2.03 29.20 6.56
CA GLU A 28 1.03 30.22 6.83
C GLU A 28 0.09 30.28 5.62
N ILE A 29 -1.11 29.71 5.77
CA ILE A 29 -2.20 29.90 4.80
C ILE A 29 -2.69 31.34 4.97
N GLU A 30 -2.16 32.21 4.12
CA GLU A 30 -2.60 33.58 3.94
C GLU A 30 -4.09 33.58 3.56
N ASN A 31 -4.94 33.90 4.54
CA ASN A 31 -6.36 34.19 4.34
C ASN A 31 -6.48 35.48 3.51
N THR A 32 -6.52 35.33 2.19
CA THR A 32 -7.04 36.37 1.31
C THR A 32 -8.51 36.08 1.05
N SER A 33 -9.35 36.81 1.78
CA SER A 33 -10.77 36.96 1.47
C SER A 33 -10.93 37.54 0.07
N GLN A 34 -11.23 36.70 -0.92
CA GLN A 34 -11.96 37.14 -2.10
C GLN A 34 -13.42 36.75 -1.94
N ASP A 35 -14.17 37.75 -1.49
CA ASP A 35 -15.61 37.83 -1.51
C ASP A 35 -16.08 37.95 -2.97
N ASP A 36 -16.16 36.82 -3.67
CA ASP A 36 -16.95 36.73 -4.89
C ASP A 36 -18.36 36.28 -4.48
N THR A 37 -19.13 37.27 -4.02
CA THR A 37 -20.59 37.20 -3.92
C THR A 37 -21.16 36.98 -5.34
N ALA A 38 -21.11 35.73 -5.81
CA ALA A 38 -21.89 35.27 -6.94
C ALA A 38 -23.34 35.14 -6.49
N SER A 39 -24.04 36.26 -6.59
CA SER A 39 -25.50 36.36 -6.51
C SER A 39 -26.13 35.40 -7.52
N SER A 40 -26.39 34.17 -7.10
CA SER A 40 -27.38 33.31 -7.73
C SER A 40 -28.69 33.53 -7.01
N ALA A 41 -29.33 34.66 -7.32
CA ALA A 41 -30.71 34.92 -6.93
C ALA A 41 -31.59 33.80 -7.47
N PHE A 42 -32.00 32.88 -6.59
CA PHE A 42 -33.04 31.89 -6.89
C PHE A 42 -34.36 32.64 -7.08
N THR A 43 -34.59 33.14 -8.29
CA THR A 43 -35.85 33.82 -8.64
C THR A 43 -36.91 32.74 -8.79
N ILE A 44 -37.68 32.50 -7.73
CA ILE A 44 -38.91 31.71 -7.81
C ILE A 44 -39.91 32.51 -8.64
N GLN A 45 -39.93 32.29 -9.95
CA GLN A 45 -41.02 32.76 -10.80
C GLN A 45 -42.31 32.06 -10.35
N ALA A 46 -43.19 32.85 -9.72
CA ALA A 46 -44.53 32.42 -9.35
C ALA A 46 -45.38 32.17 -10.62
N ASN A 47 -45.29 30.96 -11.17
CA ASN A 47 -46.14 30.56 -12.27
C ASN A 47 -47.57 30.30 -11.78
N LYS A 48 -48.48 31.15 -12.27
CA LYS A 48 -49.93 31.13 -12.11
C LYS A 48 -50.48 29.70 -12.26
N LYS A 49 -51.06 29.17 -11.17
CA LYS A 49 -51.69 27.84 -11.09
C LYS A 49 -52.69 27.61 -12.23
N ARG A 50 -52.37 26.73 -13.18
CA ARG A 50 -53.37 25.93 -13.90
C ARG A 50 -53.46 24.57 -13.21
N LYS A 51 -54.65 24.22 -12.70
CA LYS A 51 -54.97 22.88 -12.22
C LYS A 51 -54.68 21.86 -13.34
N ARG A 52 -53.73 20.95 -13.13
CA ARG A 52 -53.59 19.69 -13.87
C ARG A 52 -53.04 18.58 -12.95
N ALA A 53 -53.82 17.51 -12.86
CA ALA A 53 -53.54 16.14 -12.43
C ALA A 53 -52.67 15.88 -11.18
N ASN A 54 -53.22 15.04 -10.30
CA ASN A 54 -52.58 14.42 -9.16
C ASN A 54 -51.48 13.42 -9.60
N ASN A 55 -50.36 13.92 -10.14
CA ASN A 55 -49.20 13.12 -10.57
C ASN A 55 -47.97 13.27 -9.65
N GLY A 56 -48.09 14.06 -8.56
CA GLY A 56 -46.98 14.31 -7.62
C GLY A 56 -46.50 13.02 -6.95
N ASP A 57 -47.42 12.19 -6.47
CA ASP A 57 -47.08 10.94 -5.76
C ASP A 57 -46.43 9.89 -6.68
N VAL A 58 -46.90 9.79 -7.93
CA VAL A 58 -46.30 8.89 -8.95
C VAL A 58 -44.88 9.34 -9.32
N ASN A 59 -44.64 10.65 -9.37
CA ASN A 59 -43.31 11.20 -9.64
C ASN A 59 -42.34 10.94 -8.49
N VAL A 60 -42.78 11.12 -7.23
CA VAL A 60 -41.98 10.81 -6.05
C VAL A 60 -41.66 9.31 -5.99
N LEU A 61 -42.62 8.44 -6.27
CA LEU A 61 -42.40 6.99 -6.29
C LEU A 61 -41.38 6.58 -7.37
N ASN A 62 -41.45 7.19 -8.56
CA ASN A 62 -40.49 6.95 -9.62
C ASN A 62 -39.08 7.43 -9.22
N THR A 63 -38.97 8.62 -8.62
CA THR A 63 -37.68 9.13 -8.11
C THR A 63 -37.10 8.24 -7.02
N VAL A 64 -37.92 7.75 -6.08
CA VAL A 64 -37.48 6.82 -5.05
C VAL A 64 -36.99 5.51 -5.67
N ASN A 65 -37.72 4.97 -6.64
CA ASN A 65 -37.32 3.74 -7.34
C ASN A 65 -36.01 3.91 -8.11
N GLU A 66 -35.85 5.03 -8.82
CA GLU A 66 -34.61 5.37 -9.51
C GLU A 66 -33.42 5.52 -8.53
N THR A 67 -33.66 6.17 -7.39
CA THR A 67 -32.65 6.33 -6.33
C THR A 67 -32.25 4.97 -5.74
N ILE A 68 -33.21 4.08 -5.47
CA ILE A 68 -32.94 2.72 -4.98
C ILE A 68 -32.09 1.94 -5.98
N ASN A 69 -32.44 2.02 -7.27
CA ASN A 69 -31.69 1.34 -8.34
C ASN A 69 -30.26 1.89 -8.46
N MET A 70 -30.09 3.21 -8.33
CA MET A 70 -28.76 3.84 -8.29
C MET A 70 -27.93 3.38 -7.09
N ILE A 71 -28.53 3.32 -5.89
CA ILE A 71 -27.85 2.84 -4.68
C ILE A 71 -27.42 1.38 -4.86
N HIS A 72 -28.30 0.53 -5.37
CA HIS A 72 -27.99 -0.88 -5.60
C HIS A 72 -26.83 -1.04 -6.60
N SER A 73 -26.89 -0.32 -7.73
CA SER A 73 -25.81 -0.33 -8.71
C SER A 73 -24.49 0.18 -8.13
N SER A 74 -24.53 1.25 -7.32
CA SER A 74 -23.34 1.81 -6.67
C SER A 74 -22.74 0.83 -5.67
N GLN A 75 -23.59 0.13 -4.90
CA GLN A 75 -23.15 -0.87 -3.93
C GLN A 75 -22.50 -2.07 -4.61
N GLU A 76 -23.05 -2.55 -5.73
CA GLU A 76 -22.46 -3.63 -6.52
C GLU A 76 -21.09 -3.24 -7.08
N GLN A 77 -20.98 -2.03 -7.65
CA GLN A 77 -19.70 -1.52 -8.15
C GLN A 77 -18.66 -1.39 -7.03
N LEU A 78 -19.07 -0.89 -5.86
CA LEU A 78 -18.19 -0.80 -4.69
C LEU A 78 -17.75 -2.19 -4.22
N ALA A 79 -18.66 -3.16 -4.16
CA ALA A 79 -18.33 -4.53 -3.75
C ALA A 79 -17.32 -5.17 -4.72
N ASN A 80 -17.50 -4.97 -6.03
CA ASN A 80 -16.57 -5.46 -7.04
C ASN A 80 -15.19 -4.80 -6.90
N ALA A 81 -15.13 -3.47 -6.77
CA ALA A 81 -13.88 -2.74 -6.59
C ALA A 81 -13.13 -3.18 -5.31
N VAL A 82 -13.85 -3.38 -4.20
CA VAL A 82 -13.27 -3.89 -2.96
C VAL A 82 -12.75 -5.31 -3.13
N SER A 83 -13.49 -6.18 -3.83
CA SER A 83 -13.06 -7.56 -4.11
C SER A 83 -11.76 -7.60 -4.92
N GLU A 84 -11.69 -6.79 -5.99
CA GLU A 84 -10.48 -6.65 -6.81
C GLU A 84 -9.30 -6.14 -5.98
N PHE A 85 -9.52 -5.11 -5.16
CA PHE A 85 -8.49 -4.58 -4.27
C PHE A 85 -7.97 -5.64 -3.31
N ILE A 86 -8.86 -6.38 -2.63
CA ILE A 86 -8.48 -7.47 -1.72
C ILE A 86 -7.69 -8.56 -2.46
N SER A 87 -8.05 -8.86 -3.71
CA SER A 87 -7.33 -9.86 -4.51
C SER A 87 -5.86 -9.48 -4.74
N CYS A 88 -5.58 -8.20 -4.99
CA CYS A 88 -4.22 -7.70 -5.12
C CYS A 88 -3.41 -7.89 -3.83
N PHE A 89 -3.99 -7.62 -2.66
CA PHE A 89 -3.31 -7.86 -1.38
C PHE A 89 -3.05 -9.33 -1.10
N LYS A 90 -3.97 -10.22 -1.49
CA LYS A 90 -3.75 -11.67 -1.35
C LYS A 90 -2.55 -12.12 -2.17
N LEU A 91 -2.47 -11.68 -3.44
CA LEU A 91 -1.35 -12.01 -4.32
C LEU A 91 -0.02 -11.45 -3.79
N GLU A 92 -0.01 -10.21 -3.30
CA GLU A 92 1.20 -9.60 -2.74
C GLU A 92 1.61 -10.26 -1.42
N LYS A 93 0.64 -10.64 -0.57
CA LYS A 93 0.90 -11.42 0.64
C LYS A 93 1.58 -12.75 0.32
N GLU A 94 1.02 -13.53 -0.61
CA GLU A 94 1.60 -14.81 -1.03
C GLU A 94 3.01 -14.63 -1.61
N ARG A 95 3.23 -13.56 -2.39
CA ARG A 95 4.56 -13.21 -2.91
C ARG A 95 5.54 -12.90 -1.78
N SER A 96 5.11 -12.13 -0.79
CA SER A 96 5.92 -11.78 0.38
C SER A 96 6.30 -13.04 1.18
N GLU A 97 5.35 -13.94 1.39
CA GLU A 97 5.59 -15.24 2.05
C GLU A 97 6.59 -16.09 1.26
N ARG A 98 6.48 -16.15 -0.08
CA ARG A 98 7.49 -16.82 -0.93
C ARG A 98 8.88 -16.18 -0.78
N ALA A 99 8.97 -14.85 -0.78
CA ALA A 99 10.25 -14.15 -0.61
C ALA A 99 10.89 -14.47 0.76
N GLN A 100 10.11 -14.51 1.83
CA GLN A 100 10.59 -14.88 3.17
C GLN A 100 11.08 -16.34 3.22
N ASN A 101 10.37 -17.24 2.54
CA ASN A 101 10.70 -18.67 2.52
C ASN A 101 11.82 -19.06 1.55
N LEU A 102 12.21 -18.16 0.63
CA LEU A 102 13.18 -18.45 -0.43
C LEU A 102 14.53 -18.94 0.13
N ASN A 103 15.05 -18.29 1.17
CA ASN A 103 16.33 -18.69 1.77
C ASN A 103 16.28 -20.10 2.36
N SER A 104 15.13 -20.50 2.92
CA SER A 104 14.93 -21.86 3.44
C SER A 104 14.90 -22.86 2.29
N LEU A 105 14.17 -22.55 1.22
CA LEU A 105 14.09 -23.37 0.02
C LEU A 105 15.48 -23.58 -0.60
N LEU A 106 16.27 -22.53 -0.78
CA LEU A 106 17.61 -22.61 -1.37
C LEU A 106 18.60 -23.40 -0.51
N LYS A 107 18.45 -23.39 0.82
CA LYS A 107 19.26 -24.22 1.73
C LYS A 107 18.99 -25.71 1.56
N GLY A 108 17.77 -26.08 1.16
CA GLY A 108 17.37 -27.47 0.93
C GLY A 108 17.76 -28.03 -0.44
N ILE A 109 18.39 -27.23 -1.31
CA ILE A 109 18.85 -27.69 -2.62
C ILE A 109 20.28 -28.22 -2.49
N ASP A 110 20.45 -29.51 -2.77
CA ASP A 110 21.75 -30.16 -2.78
C ASP A 110 22.65 -29.60 -3.89
N GLY A 111 23.95 -29.48 -3.58
CA GLY A 111 24.97 -29.02 -4.52
C GLY A 111 25.19 -27.50 -4.59
N LEU A 112 24.34 -26.68 -3.95
CA LEU A 112 24.59 -25.24 -3.85
C LEU A 112 25.50 -24.90 -2.67
N ASN A 113 26.56 -24.12 -2.93
CA ASN A 113 27.39 -23.54 -1.88
C ASN A 113 26.76 -22.25 -1.29
N VAL A 114 27.36 -21.70 -0.22
CA VAL A 114 26.84 -20.50 0.46
C VAL A 114 26.73 -19.30 -0.49
N GLU A 115 27.76 -19.07 -1.29
CA GLU A 115 27.84 -17.93 -2.21
C GLU A 115 26.78 -18.03 -3.32
N GLN A 116 26.64 -19.22 -3.92
CA GLN A 116 25.62 -19.50 -4.93
C GLN A 116 24.22 -19.29 -4.37
N ARG A 117 23.94 -19.72 -3.14
CA ARG A 117 22.65 -19.46 -2.48
C ARG A 117 22.39 -17.97 -2.29
N MET A 118 23.39 -17.21 -1.81
CA MET A 118 23.25 -15.77 -1.63
C MET A 118 22.99 -15.06 -2.96
N ARG A 119 23.75 -15.41 -4.00
CA ARG A 119 23.62 -14.81 -5.33
C ARG A 119 22.24 -15.15 -5.94
N ALA A 120 21.82 -16.41 -5.84
CA ALA A 120 20.51 -16.85 -6.32
C ALA A 120 19.38 -16.15 -5.56
N ALA A 121 19.48 -16.02 -4.23
CA ALA A 121 18.47 -15.34 -3.43
C ALA A 121 18.27 -13.89 -3.90
N VAL A 122 19.34 -13.14 -4.12
CA VAL A 122 19.27 -11.76 -4.61
C VAL A 122 18.66 -11.73 -6.01
N THR A 123 19.16 -12.53 -6.96
CA THR A 123 18.66 -12.54 -8.34
C THR A 123 17.17 -12.89 -8.41
N ILE A 124 16.73 -13.88 -7.63
CA ILE A 124 15.35 -14.34 -7.62
C ILE A 124 14.42 -13.31 -6.96
N VAL A 125 14.80 -12.69 -5.84
CA VAL A 125 13.96 -11.67 -5.18
C VAL A 125 13.80 -10.44 -6.06
N MET A 126 14.86 -10.02 -6.76
CA MET A 126 14.80 -8.86 -7.66
C MET A 126 13.95 -9.12 -8.91
N ASN A 127 13.79 -10.39 -9.31
CA ASN A 127 12.97 -10.75 -10.45
C ASN A 127 11.68 -11.46 -10.02
N LYS A 128 10.58 -10.69 -10.03
CA LYS A 128 9.24 -11.15 -9.67
C LYS A 128 8.83 -12.47 -10.32
N ASN A 129 9.21 -12.72 -11.58
CA ASN A 129 8.85 -13.94 -12.30
C ASN A 129 9.66 -15.16 -11.84
N LEU A 130 10.92 -14.97 -11.44
CA LEU A 130 11.76 -16.04 -10.91
C LEU A 130 11.29 -16.47 -9.53
N LEU A 131 10.86 -15.52 -8.70
CA LEU A 131 10.33 -15.80 -7.37
C LEU A 131 9.10 -16.71 -7.43
N ASP A 132 8.19 -16.48 -8.37
CA ASP A 132 7.02 -17.35 -8.51
C ASP A 132 7.42 -18.71 -9.11
N SER A 133 8.29 -18.69 -10.14
CA SER A 133 8.74 -19.91 -10.84
C SER A 133 9.45 -20.91 -9.92
N ILE A 134 10.36 -20.49 -9.04
CA ILE A 134 11.12 -21.45 -8.22
C ILE A 134 10.23 -22.26 -7.26
N PHE A 135 9.08 -21.72 -6.86
CA PHE A 135 8.12 -22.42 -6.00
C PHE A 135 7.18 -23.34 -6.78
N THR A 136 7.06 -23.18 -8.10
CA THR A 136 6.28 -24.07 -8.97
C THR A 136 7.12 -25.18 -9.59
N VAL A 137 8.44 -24.99 -9.69
CA VAL A 137 9.39 -26.01 -10.17
C VAL A 137 9.42 -27.19 -9.20
N ALA A 138 9.36 -28.40 -9.77
CA ALA A 138 9.44 -29.66 -9.05
C ALA A 138 10.75 -29.72 -8.23
N PRO A 139 10.75 -30.22 -6.99
CA PRO A 139 11.92 -30.21 -6.11
C PRO A 139 13.22 -30.72 -6.75
N GLU A 140 13.12 -31.78 -7.55
CA GLU A 140 14.21 -32.41 -8.29
C GLU A 140 14.88 -31.49 -9.34
N ASP A 141 14.10 -30.58 -9.95
CA ASP A 141 14.56 -29.72 -11.04
C ASP A 141 15.08 -28.36 -10.52
N ARG A 142 14.93 -28.07 -9.22
CA ARG A 142 15.29 -26.77 -8.64
C ARG A 142 16.78 -26.48 -8.72
N SER A 143 17.62 -27.52 -8.64
CA SER A 143 19.08 -27.35 -8.75
C SER A 143 19.48 -26.86 -10.13
N GLU A 144 18.93 -27.46 -11.19
CA GLU A 144 19.14 -27.04 -12.57
C GLU A 144 18.59 -25.64 -12.82
N PHE A 145 17.37 -25.37 -12.36
CA PHE A 145 16.75 -24.04 -12.46
C PHE A 145 17.65 -22.94 -11.86
N VAL A 146 18.18 -23.15 -10.66
CA VAL A 146 19.08 -22.19 -10.01
C VAL A 146 20.40 -22.06 -10.79
N SER A 147 20.94 -23.16 -11.31
CA SER A 147 22.16 -23.13 -12.12
C SER A 147 22.01 -22.24 -13.36
N VAL A 148 20.89 -22.39 -14.09
CA VAL A 148 20.59 -21.57 -15.28
C VAL A 148 20.55 -20.08 -14.93
N ILE A 149 19.89 -19.71 -13.83
CA ILE A 149 19.78 -18.32 -13.39
C ILE A 149 21.15 -17.74 -13.04
N LEU A 150 21.96 -18.49 -12.31
CA LEU A 150 23.28 -18.03 -11.87
C LEU A 150 24.24 -17.85 -13.06
N ASN A 151 24.14 -18.69 -14.08
CA ASN A 151 24.97 -18.60 -15.28
C ASN A 151 24.58 -17.44 -16.21
N GLN A 152 23.31 -17.00 -16.17
CA GLN A 152 22.83 -15.83 -16.92
C GLN A 152 23.15 -14.49 -16.21
N SER A 153 23.46 -14.54 -14.92
CA SER A 153 23.69 -13.36 -14.07
C SER A 153 25.17 -13.01 -13.92
N SER A 154 26.05 -13.66 -14.68
CA SER A 154 27.52 -13.53 -14.60
C SER A 154 28.08 -12.83 -15.83
#